data_AF-A0AAE3GKZ4-F1
#
_entry.id   AF-A0AAE3GKZ4-F1
#
_cell.length_a   1.000
_cell.length_b   1.000
_cell.length_c   1.000
_cell.angle_alpha   90.00
_cell.angle_beta   90.00
_cell.angle_gamma   90.00
#
_symmetry.space_group_name_H-M   'P 1'
#
loop_
_entity.id
_entity.type
_entity.pdbx_description
1 polymer ?
#
loop_
_entity_poly.entity_id
_entity_poly.type
_entity_poly.pdbx_seq_one_letter_code
_entity_poly.pdbx_strand_id
1 'polypeptide(L)'
;MTVRDYRFPNSVTVVGAGVVGLSVAWFLQSRGVDVTVLERRRVAAGASWGNAGWLAPTLAVPLPEPATLRAGLAGFLTPTAPLYVPLRVDPVLVRFLWSLARNRTARR
;
A
#
# COMPACT_ATOMS: atom_id res chain seq x y z
N MET A 1 -18.32 12.79 -32.48
CA MET A 1 -17.80 12.38 -31.16
C MET A 1 -16.47 13.09 -30.98
N THR A 2 -16.48 14.26 -30.35
CA THR A 2 -15.29 15.14 -30.23
C THR A 2 -14.45 14.71 -29.04
N VAL A 3 -13.21 14.28 -29.30
CA VAL A 3 -12.18 14.07 -28.28
C VAL A 3 -11.92 15.44 -27.65
N ARG A 4 -12.16 15.58 -26.34
CA ARG A 4 -11.78 16.78 -25.59
C ARG A 4 -10.25 16.91 -25.64
N ASP A 5 -9.75 18.05 -26.10
CA ASP A 5 -8.33 18.41 -25.98
C ASP A 5 -7.94 18.50 -24.51
N TYR A 6 -7.40 17.40 -23.98
CA TYR A 6 -6.82 17.37 -22.63
C TYR A 6 -5.44 18.03 -22.71
N ARG A 7 -5.36 19.32 -22.36
CA ARG A 7 -4.06 19.95 -22.11
C ARG A 7 -3.49 19.40 -20.81
N PHE A 8 -2.26 18.91 -20.86
CA PHE A 8 -1.55 18.53 -19.64
C PHE A 8 -1.33 19.78 -18.79
N PRO A 9 -1.45 19.68 -17.44
CA PRO A 9 -1.11 20.78 -16.56
C PRO A 9 0.37 21.14 -16.72
N ASN A 10 0.67 22.43 -16.74
CA ASN A 10 2.05 22.90 -16.88
C ASN A 10 2.90 22.57 -15.64
N SER A 11 2.28 22.49 -14.45
CA SER A 11 2.94 22.13 -13.20
C SER A 11 2.11 21.17 -12.33
N VAL A 12 2.79 20.30 -11.60
CA VAL A 12 2.18 19.32 -10.69
C VAL A 12 3.02 19.21 -9.41
N THR A 13 2.35 19.17 -8.25
CA THR A 13 2.98 18.81 -6.98
C THR A 13 2.67 17.37 -6.60
N VAL A 14 3.70 16.57 -6.36
CA VAL A 14 3.59 15.18 -5.87
C VAL A 14 3.91 15.15 -4.38
N VAL A 15 2.97 14.69 -3.57
CA VAL A 15 3.17 14.54 -2.12
C VAL A 15 3.58 13.11 -1.82
N GLY A 16 4.81 12.94 -1.36
CA GLY A 16 5.46 11.69 -0.98
C GLY A 16 6.59 11.30 -1.93
N ALA A 17 7.82 11.19 -1.41
CA ALA A 17 8.99 10.74 -2.18
C ALA A 17 9.27 9.23 -1.98
N GLY A 18 8.21 8.42 -1.97
CA GLY A 18 8.29 6.96 -2.07
C GLY A 18 8.37 6.49 -3.52
N VAL A 19 8.53 5.18 -3.73
CA VAL A 19 8.67 4.58 -5.07
C VAL A 19 7.54 4.98 -6.02
N VAL A 20 6.30 5.01 -5.53
CA VAL A 20 5.12 5.39 -6.33
C VAL A 20 5.17 6.88 -6.70
N GLY A 21 5.41 7.76 -5.72
CA GLY A 21 5.46 9.21 -5.96
C GLY A 21 6.60 9.60 -6.91
N LEU A 22 7.79 9.02 -6.75
CA LEU A 22 8.91 9.25 -7.66
C LEU A 22 8.65 8.70 -9.06
N SER A 23 7.98 7.55 -9.18
CA SER A 23 7.57 7.00 -10.48
C SER A 23 6.60 7.95 -11.19
N VAL A 24 5.61 8.48 -10.47
CA VAL A 24 4.66 9.46 -11.01
C VAL A 24 5.38 10.73 -11.44
N ALA A 25 6.27 11.27 -10.59
CA ALA A 25 7.03 12.47 -10.90
C ALA A 25 7.89 12.30 -12.15
N TRP A 26 8.58 11.16 -12.29
CA TRP A 26 9.39 10.83 -13.45
C TRP A 26 8.58 10.82 -14.74
N PHE A 27 7.43 10.13 -14.75
CA PHE A 27 6.57 10.04 -15.94
C PHE A 27 5.89 11.37 -16.30
N LEU A 28 5.64 12.24 -15.33
CA LEU A 28 5.11 13.58 -15.59
C LEU A 28 6.21 14.48 -16.17
N GLN A 29 7.40 14.47 -15.55
CA GLN A 29 8.54 15.24 -16.04
C GLN A 29 8.96 14.81 -17.45
N SER A 30 8.92 13.50 -17.75
CA SER A 30 9.21 12.98 -19.09
C SER A 30 8.21 13.44 -20.16
N ARG A 31 7.07 14.02 -19.76
CA ARG A 31 6.05 14.61 -20.64
C ARG A 31 6.11 16.14 -20.67
N GLY A 32 7.15 16.74 -20.10
CA GLY A 32 7.35 18.19 -20.10
C GLY A 32 6.56 18.94 -19.02
N VAL A 33 6.03 18.23 -18.02
CA VAL A 33 5.36 18.85 -16.87
C VAL A 33 6.41 19.29 -15.85
N ASP A 34 6.27 20.49 -15.30
CA ASP A 34 7.07 20.95 -14.17
C ASP A 34 6.60 20.26 -12.88
N VAL A 35 7.48 19.49 -12.23
CA VAL A 35 7.09 18.65 -11.09
C VAL A 35 7.85 19.04 -9.83
N THR A 36 7.10 19.37 -8.78
CA THR A 36 7.64 19.52 -7.42
C THR A 36 7.29 18.30 -6.58
N VAL A 37 8.26 17.68 -5.92
CA VAL A 37 8.03 16.55 -4.99
C VAL A 37 8.22 17.03 -3.56
N LEU A 38 7.21 16.82 -2.72
CA LEU A 38 7.24 17.15 -1.29
C LEU A 38 7.33 15.87 -0.47
N GLU A 39 8.32 15.77 0.40
CA GLU A 39 8.47 14.67 1.35
C GLU A 39 8.67 15.22 2.76
N ARG A 40 8.01 14.60 3.74
CA ARG A 40 8.07 15.02 5.14
C ARG A 40 9.38 14.64 5.82
N ARG A 41 9.98 13.51 5.44
CA ARG A 41 11.22 13.00 6.04
C ARG A 41 12.37 13.04 5.05
N ARG A 42 12.88 11.89 4.63
CA ARG A 42 13.89 11.71 3.59
C ARG A 42 13.29 10.90 2.45
N VAL A 43 13.89 10.99 1.27
CA VAL A 43 13.51 10.16 0.13
C VAL A 43 13.46 8.68 0.54
N ALA A 44 12.40 8.00 0.11
CA ALA A 44 12.09 6.61 0.41
C ALA A 44 11.89 6.23 1.89
N ALA A 45 11.90 7.16 2.87
CA ALA A 45 11.90 6.83 4.31
C ALA A 45 10.75 5.98 4.85
N GLY A 46 9.64 5.88 4.11
CA GLY A 46 8.46 5.11 4.50
C GLY A 46 8.53 3.63 4.10
N ALA A 47 7.39 3.10 3.65
CA ALA A 47 7.29 1.71 3.17
C ALA A 47 8.31 1.36 2.07
N SER A 48 8.70 2.34 1.25
CA SER A 48 9.66 2.14 0.17
C SER A 48 11.07 1.75 0.65
N TRP A 49 11.53 2.22 1.82
CA TRP A 49 12.81 1.81 2.39
C TRP A 49 12.75 0.36 2.90
N GLY A 50 11.66 0.00 3.58
CA GLY A 50 11.48 -1.33 4.16
C GLY A 50 11.19 -2.44 3.15
N ASN A 51 10.74 -2.10 1.94
CA ASN A 51 10.41 -3.09 0.91
C ASN A 51 11.65 -3.73 0.26
N ALA A 52 12.85 -3.14 0.41
CA ALA A 52 14.12 -3.64 -0.16
C ALA A 52 14.07 -3.98 -1.68
N GLY A 53 13.14 -3.40 -2.43
CA GLY A 53 12.92 -3.73 -3.84
C GLY A 53 12.23 -5.07 -4.10
N TRP A 54 11.65 -5.70 -3.08
CA TRP A 54 10.90 -6.95 -3.23
C TRP A 54 9.64 -6.72 -4.08
N LEU A 55 9.55 -7.45 -5.19
CA LEU A 55 8.39 -7.48 -6.06
C LEU A 55 7.78 -8.88 -5.94
N ALA A 56 6.51 -8.95 -5.51
CA ALA A 56 5.78 -10.22 -5.41
C ALA A 56 4.50 -10.20 -6.26
N PRO A 57 4.60 -10.25 -7.59
CA PRO A 57 3.44 -10.22 -8.48
C PRO A 57 2.46 -11.36 -8.21
N THR A 58 2.98 -12.53 -7.84
CA THR A 58 2.20 -13.74 -7.52
C THR A 58 1.43 -13.65 -6.20
N LEU A 59 1.75 -12.68 -5.33
CA LEU A 59 1.03 -12.41 -4.08
C LEU A 59 0.05 -11.24 -4.20
N ALA A 60 -0.08 -10.63 -5.38
CA ALA A 60 -0.98 -9.51 -5.66
C ALA A 60 -2.41 -9.95 -6.01
N VAL A 61 -2.80 -11.17 -5.66
CA VAL A 61 -4.19 -11.63 -5.81
C VAL A 61 -5.08 -10.76 -4.91
N PRO A 62 -6.25 -10.28 -5.38
CA PRO A 62 -7.10 -9.43 -4.56
C PRO A 62 -7.45 -10.09 -3.22
N LEU A 63 -7.01 -9.47 -2.12
CA LEU A 63 -7.47 -9.82 -0.77
C LEU A 63 -9.01 -9.88 -0.61
N PRO A 64 -9.83 -9.07 -1.31
CA PRO A 64 -11.29 -9.17 -1.22
C PRO A 64 -11.91 -10.31 -2.07
N GLU A 65 -11.12 -11.29 -2.52
CA GLU A 65 -11.70 -12.49 -3.11
C GLU A 65 -12.36 -13.36 -2.02
N PRO A 66 -13.64 -13.77 -2.16
CA PRO A 66 -14.33 -14.57 -1.15
C PRO A 66 -13.59 -15.88 -0.80
N ALA A 67 -12.88 -16.45 -1.77
CA ALA A 67 -12.03 -17.63 -1.58
C ALA A 67 -10.86 -17.33 -0.63
N THR A 68 -10.23 -16.16 -0.74
CA THR A 68 -9.11 -15.72 0.14
C THR A 68 -9.58 -15.47 1.57
N LEU A 69 -10.76 -14.88 1.75
CA LEU A 69 -11.40 -14.73 3.06
C LEU A 69 -11.72 -16.10 3.70
N ARG A 70 -12.30 -17.03 2.93
CA ARG A 70 -12.59 -18.40 3.42
C ARG A 70 -11.32 -19.16 3.77
N ALA A 71 -10.27 -19.08 2.94
CA ALA A 71 -8.98 -19.69 3.20
C ALA A 71 -8.31 -19.09 4.45
N GLY A 72 -8.39 -17.77 4.64
CA GLY A 72 -7.91 -17.09 5.84
C GLY A 72 -8.67 -17.53 7.11
N LEU A 73 -9.99 -17.67 7.04
CA LEU A 73 -10.82 -18.17 8.15
C LEU A 73 -10.55 -19.64 8.47
N ALA A 74 -10.42 -20.50 7.45
CA ALA A 74 -10.02 -21.89 7.60
C ALA A 74 -8.59 -22.03 8.16
N GLY A 75 -7.75 -21.01 7.95
CA GLY A 75 -6.39 -20.96 8.46
C GLY A 75 -6.27 -20.93 9.98
N PHE A 76 -7.27 -20.40 10.70
CA PHE A 76 -7.31 -20.46 12.17
C PHE A 76 -7.44 -21.90 12.71
N LEU A 77 -7.93 -22.84 11.90
CA LEU A 77 -8.12 -24.24 12.27
C LEU A 77 -7.00 -25.14 11.72
N THR A 78 -6.12 -24.59 10.88
CA THR A 78 -5.12 -25.38 10.15
C THR A 78 -3.70 -24.94 10.54
N PRO A 79 -2.89 -25.78 11.19
CA PRO A 79 -1.54 -25.41 11.64
C PRO A 79 -0.57 -25.01 10.52
N THR A 80 -0.82 -25.44 9.28
CA THR A 80 -0.01 -25.14 8.09
C THR A 80 -0.51 -23.94 7.29
N ALA A 81 -1.45 -23.15 7.84
CA ALA A 81 -2.01 -22.02 7.13
C ALA A 81 -1.00 -20.88 6.95
N PRO A 82 -1.05 -20.16 5.80
CA PRO A 82 -0.19 -19.00 5.55
C PRO A 82 -0.45 -17.83 6.53
N LEU A 83 -1.58 -17.86 7.24
CA LEU A 83 -1.87 -16.97 8.37
C LEU A 83 -2.23 -17.84 9.58
N TYR A 84 -1.26 -18.05 10.48
CA TYR A 84 -1.49 -18.66 11.78
C TYR A 84 -1.69 -17.58 12.83
N VAL A 85 -2.88 -17.54 13.41
CA VAL A 85 -3.15 -16.78 14.63
C VAL A 85 -3.55 -17.79 15.70
N PRO A 86 -2.74 -17.97 16.76
CA PRO A 86 -3.12 -18.88 17.82
C PRO A 86 -4.44 -18.40 18.45
N LEU A 87 -5.44 -19.28 18.54
CA LEU A 87 -6.68 -19.08 19.30
C LEU A 87 -6.42 -19.12 20.82
N ARG A 88 -5.37 -18.43 21.26
CA ARG A 88 -5.02 -18.27 22.67
C ARG A 88 -5.41 -16.85 23.08
N VAL A 89 -6.10 -16.75 24.20
CA VAL A 89 -6.41 -15.46 24.83
C VAL A 89 -5.14 -14.98 25.52
N ASP A 90 -4.21 -14.44 24.72
CA ASP A 90 -3.00 -13.78 25.21
C ASP A 90 -3.27 -12.26 25.30
N PRO A 91 -3.17 -11.64 26.49
CA PRO A 91 -3.33 -10.20 26.66
C PRO A 91 -2.45 -9.36 25.72
N VAL A 92 -1.25 -9.85 25.37
CA VAL A 92 -0.33 -9.19 24.45
C VAL A 92 -0.87 -9.24 23.02
N LEU A 93 -1.36 -10.41 22.58
CA LEU A 93 -1.98 -10.58 21.26
C LEU A 93 -3.27 -9.75 21.14
N VAL A 94 -4.11 -9.76 22.17
CA VAL A 94 -5.35 -8.95 22.20
C VAL A 94 -5.03 -7.46 22.13
N ARG A 95 -4.03 -7.00 22.89
CA ARG A 95 -3.57 -5.59 22.85
C ARG A 95 -2.99 -5.23 21.48
N PHE A 96 -2.21 -6.13 20.87
CA PHE A 96 -1.65 -5.93 19.54
C PHE A 96 -2.75 -5.84 18.48
N LEU A 97 -3.68 -6.80 18.44
CA LEU A 97 -4.80 -6.81 17.50
C LEU A 97 -5.71 -5.60 17.67
N TRP A 98 -5.97 -5.17 18.91
CA TRP A 98 -6.73 -3.95 19.18
C TRP A 98 -5.97 -2.70 18.70
N SER A 99 -4.67 -2.60 18.95
CA SER A 99 -3.85 -1.48 18.47
C SER A 99 -3.81 -1.43 16.95
N LEU A 100 -3.70 -2.59 16.29
CA LEU A 100 -3.75 -2.71 14.84
C LEU A 100 -5.12 -2.30 14.29
N ALA A 101 -6.22 -2.75 14.90
CA ALA A 101 -7.57 -2.34 14.54
C ALA A 101 -7.81 -0.83 14.71
N ARG A 102 -7.30 -0.23 15.79
CA ARG A 102 -7.36 1.22 16.04
C ARG A 102 -6.52 2.04 15.06
N ASN A 103 -5.37 1.51 14.67
CA ASN A 103 -4.45 2.16 13.73
C ASN A 103 -4.79 1.88 12.25
N ARG A 104 -5.83 1.07 11.96
CA ARG A 104 -6.37 0.96 10.61
C ARG A 104 -7.11 2.27 10.29
N THR A 105 -6.46 3.12 9.52
CA THR A 105 -7.01 4.41 9.08
C THR A 105 -8.25 4.20 8.21
N ALA A 106 -9.43 4.41 8.80
CA ALA A 106 -10.69 4.65 8.06
C ALA A 106 -10.97 6.15 7.85
N ARG A 107 -10.17 7.04 8.47
CA ARG A 107 -10.33 8.49 8.29
C ARG A 107 -9.71 8.92 6.96
N ARG A 108 -10.61 9.17 6.00
CA ARG A 108 -10.43 10.11 4.89
C ARG A 108 -10.26 11.53 5.41
#